data_AF-A0A2J4QMF5-F1
#
_entry.id   AF-A0A2J4QMF5-F1
#
_cell.length_a   1.000
_cell.length_b   1.000
_cell.length_c   1.000
_cell.angle_alpha   90.00
_cell.angle_beta   90.00
_cell.angle_gamma   90.00
#
_symmetry.space_group_name_H-M   'P 1'
#
loop_
_entity.id
_entity.type
_entity.pdbx_description
1 polymer ?
#
loop_
_entity_poly.entity_id
_entity_poly.type
_entity_poly.pdbx_seq_one_letter_code
_entity_poly.pdbx_strand_id
1 'polypeptide(L)' 'MSTADKQSFRDAMAHVGAAVNIITTDGPAGRAGFTASAVCSVTDAPPTLLV' A
#
# COMPACT_ATOMS: atom_id res chain seq x y z
N MET A 1 18.23 13.09 -13.77
CA MET A 1 16.86 12.58 -13.88
C MET A 1 16.00 13.46 -12.96
N SER A 2 15.08 14.27 -13.50
CA SER A 2 14.20 15.09 -12.64
C SER A 2 13.05 14.23 -12.14
N THR A 3 12.67 14.39 -10.87
CA THR A 3 11.47 13.77 -10.32
C THR A 3 10.22 14.30 -11.02
N ALA A 4 9.30 13.42 -11.39
CA ALA A 4 7.99 13.82 -11.91
C ALA A 4 7.23 14.65 -10.86
N ASP A 5 6.39 15.58 -11.31
CA ASP A 5 5.51 16.30 -10.41
C ASP A 5 4.41 15.37 -9.86
N LYS A 6 3.79 15.80 -8.76
CA LYS A 6 2.84 14.97 -8.00
C LYS A 6 1.61 14.56 -8.82
N GLN A 7 1.13 15.41 -9.73
CA GLN A 7 -0.09 15.11 -10.49
C GLN A 7 0.22 14.08 -11.57
N SER A 8 1.29 14.31 -12.34
CA SER A 8 1.72 13.37 -13.39
C SER A 8 1.97 11.96 -12.85
N PHE A 9 2.55 11.84 -11.66
CA PHE A 9 2.74 10.53 -11.01
C PHE A 9 1.41 9.85 -10.65
N ARG A 10 0.46 10.58 -10.06
CA ARG A 10 -0.85 10.01 -9.68
C ARG A 10 -1.66 9.58 -10.90
N ASP A 11 -1.64 10.37 -11.96
CA ASP A 11 -2.35 10.05 -13.20
C ASP A 11 -1.80 8.76 -13.83
N ALA A 12 -0.47 8.59 -13.82
CA ALA A 12 0.15 7.34 -14.25
C ALA A 12 -0.26 6.15 -13.35
N MET A 13 -0.24 6.32 -12.03
CA MET A 13 -0.62 5.26 -11.08
C MET A 13 -2.10 4.88 -11.15
N ALA A 14 -2.99 5.78 -11.57
CA ALA A 14 -4.41 5.48 -11.73
C ALA A 14 -4.69 4.39 -12.79
N HIS A 15 -3.75 4.16 -13.71
CA HIS A 15 -3.82 3.09 -14.70
C HIS A 15 -3.28 1.74 -14.19
N VAL A 16 -2.69 1.69 -13.00
CA VAL A 16 -2.15 0.46 -12.41
C VAL A 16 -3.23 -0.21 -11.57
N GLY A 17 -3.76 -1.34 -12.06
CA GLY A 17 -4.72 -2.15 -11.32
C GLY A 17 -4.10 -2.72 -10.04
N ALA A 18 -4.81 -2.63 -8.91
CA ALA A 18 -4.38 -3.15 -7.63
C ALA A 18 -5.56 -3.75 -6.84
N ALA A 19 -5.29 -4.79 -6.06
CA ALA A 19 -6.27 -5.35 -5.14
C ALA A 19 -6.58 -4.35 -4.00
N VAL A 20 -7.79 -4.43 -3.45
CA VAL A 20 -8.22 -3.60 -2.32
C VAL A 20 -8.16 -4.41 -1.04
N ASN A 21 -7.44 -3.90 -0.04
CA ASN A 21 -7.29 -4.52 1.27
C ASN A 21 -7.80 -3.57 2.37
N ILE A 22 -8.35 -4.13 3.46
CA ILE A 22 -8.61 -3.40 4.69
C ILE A 22 -7.54 -3.81 5.71
N ILE A 23 -6.64 -2.88 6.01
CA ILE A 23 -5.58 -3.08 7.00
C ILE A 23 -6.15 -2.73 8.37
N THR A 24 -5.93 -3.59 9.35
CA THR A 24 -6.53 -3.44 10.69
C THR A 24 -5.47 -3.61 11.78
N THR A 25 -5.73 -2.99 12.93
CA THR A 25 -4.98 -3.20 14.17
C THR A 25 -5.94 -3.27 15.34
N ASP A 26 -5.54 -3.99 16.39
CA ASP A 26 -6.23 -4.12 17.67
C ASP A 26 -5.18 -4.30 18.79
N GLY A 27 -4.26 -3.34 18.87
CA GLY A 27 -3.14 -3.37 19.82
C GLY A 27 -3.43 -2.56 21.09
N PRO A 28 -2.43 -2.37 21.97
CA PRO A 28 -2.57 -1.55 23.17
C PRO A 28 -3.02 -0.10 22.91
N ALA A 29 -2.78 0.41 21.70
CA ALA A 29 -3.24 1.72 21.24
C ALA A 29 -4.71 1.73 20.74
N GLY A 30 -5.41 0.59 20.79
CA GLY A 30 -6.79 0.42 20.37
C GLY A 30 -6.95 -0.08 18.94
N ARG A 31 -8.22 -0.06 18.49
CA ARG A 31 -8.65 -0.54 17.18
C ARG A 31 -8.61 0.56 16.13
N ALA A 32 -8.02 0.27 14.99
CA ALA A 32 -8.05 1.15 13.82
C ALA A 32 -8.01 0.34 12.52
N GLY A 33 -8.36 0.99 11.41
CA GLY A 33 -8.16 0.40 10.09
C GLY A 33 -8.26 1.43 8.97
N PHE A 34 -7.69 1.06 7.82
CA PHE A 34 -7.73 1.88 6.61
C PHE A 34 -7.75 1.01 5.35
N THR A 35 -8.24 1.58 4.27
CA THR A 35 -8.24 0.96 2.94
C THR A 35 -6.88 1.18 2.27
N ALA A 36 -6.25 0.11 1.79
CA ALA A 36 -4.97 0.16 1.11
C ALA A 36 -4.99 -0.67 -0.17
N SER A 37 -4.48 -0.09 -1.26
CA SER A 37 -4.14 -0.81 -2.49
C SER A 37 -2.63 -0.98 -2.69
N ALA A 38 -1.82 -0.18 -1.98
CA ALA A 38 -0.36 -0.27 -2.01
C ALA A 38 0.14 -1.37 -1.04
N VAL A 39 -0.10 -2.63 -1.40
CA VAL A 39 0.32 -3.80 -0.63
C VAL A 39 1.16 -4.70 -1.54
N CYS A 40 2.30 -5.21 -1.05
CA CYS A 40 3.17 -6.06 -1.85
C CYS A 40 3.73 -7.23 -1.02
N SER A 41 3.87 -8.40 -1.65
CA SER A 41 4.63 -9.53 -1.09
C SER A 41 6.12 -9.28 -1.23
N VAL A 42 6.86 -9.44 -0.13
CA VAL A 42 8.32 -9.22 -0.11
C VAL A 42 9.05 -10.55 -0.29
N THR A 43 8.71 -11.54 0.54
CA THR A 43 9.30 -12.88 0.49
C THR A 43 8.41 -13.87 1.24
N ASP A 44 8.50 -15.15 0.89
CA ASP A 44 7.88 -16.26 1.61
C ASP A 44 8.82 -16.91 2.64
N ALA A 45 10.08 -16.48 2.75
CA ALA A 45 11.08 -17.04 3.65
C ALA A 45 11.92 -15.94 4.35
N PRO A 46 11.50 -15.47 5.55
CA PRO A 46 10.23 -15.76 6.21
C PRO A 46 9.05 -15.04 5.54
N PRO A 47 7.81 -15.52 5.67
CA PRO A 47 6.64 -14.87 5.06
C PRO A 47 6.50 -13.41 5.50
N THR A 48 6.68 -12.49 4.55
CA THR A 48 6.75 -11.05 4.80
C THR A 48 5.97 -10.27 3.75
N LEU A 49 5.15 -9.31 4.20
CA LEU A 49 4.42 -8.35 3.38
C LEU A 49 4.83 -6.92 3.75
N LEU A 50 4.70 -5.99 2.79
CA LEU A 50 4.85 -4.55 2.99
C LEU A 50 3.50 -3.86 2.80
N VAL A 51 3.20 -2.93 3.70
CA VAL A 51 2.06 -2.01 3.63
C VAL A 51 2.41 -0.67 4.26
#